data_AF-A0A077YY74-F1
#
_entry.id   AF-A0A077YY74-F1
#
_cell.length_a   1.000
_cell.length_b   1.000
_cell.length_c   1.000
_cell.angle_alpha   90.00
_cell.angle_beta   90.00
_cell.angle_gamma   90.00
#
_symmetry.space_group_name_H-M   'P 1'
#
loop_
_entity.id
_entity.type
_entity.pdbx_description
1 polymer ?
#
loop_
_entity_poly.entity_id
_entity_poly.type
_entity_poly.pdbx_seq_one_letter_code
_entity_poly.pdbx_strand_id
1 'polypeptide(L)'
;MLYTPILLKRYNCRRILPKEWYFKELLPMTLGNKVSAKSERVREKVCLHELSLLLACLKKTEFDNQQCTAEVKNFNDCFVRERQSMLQLKQAVKEGLLIPNAQRLTFAQVNKLLAQWPHPGAKTTRSRVRPPWMSYADPMASHKTFRIKQKLAKCMRVNRPVPQWYRMKTGNRIRYNAKRRHWRRTKLKL
;
A
#
# COMPACT_ATOMS: atom_id res chain seq x y z
N MET A 1 -39.26 31.10 -27.41
CA MET A 1 -38.32 30.63 -28.45
C MET A 1 -37.39 29.57 -27.85
N LEU A 2 -37.75 28.29 -28.00
CA LEU A 2 -36.90 27.19 -27.53
C LEU A 2 -35.82 26.96 -28.58
N TYR A 3 -34.68 27.64 -28.46
CA TYR A 3 -33.49 27.32 -29.24
C TYR A 3 -33.07 25.89 -28.89
N THR A 4 -33.46 24.95 -29.73
CA THR A 4 -33.09 23.55 -29.59
C THR A 4 -31.56 23.43 -29.69
N PRO A 5 -30.91 22.64 -28.83
CA PRO A 5 -29.45 22.51 -28.80
C PRO A 5 -28.84 21.92 -30.09
N ILE A 6 -29.69 21.52 -31.05
CA ILE A 6 -29.30 21.01 -32.37
C ILE A 6 -28.66 22.12 -33.21
N LEU A 7 -29.16 23.36 -33.15
CA LEU A 7 -28.58 24.49 -33.89
C LEU A 7 -27.22 24.95 -33.32
N LEU A 8 -27.01 24.76 -32.02
CA LEU A 8 -25.77 25.16 -31.35
C LEU A 8 -24.62 24.17 -31.53
N LYS A 9 -24.88 22.94 -32.02
CA LYS A 9 -23.85 21.94 -32.33
C LYS A 9 -22.92 22.37 -33.49
N ARG A 10 -23.39 23.30 -34.33
CA ARG A 10 -22.65 23.80 -35.51
C ARG A 10 -21.59 24.84 -35.15
N TYR A 11 -21.76 25.51 -34.01
CA TYR A 11 -20.73 26.38 -33.46
C TYR A 11 -19.91 25.53 -32.49
N ASN A 12 -18.58 25.54 -32.62
CA ASN A 12 -17.62 24.88 -31.71
C ASN A 12 -17.63 25.49 -30.28
N CYS A 13 -18.79 25.96 -29.82
CA CYS A 13 -19.00 26.56 -28.53
C CYS A 13 -18.92 25.50 -27.45
N ARG A 14 -18.13 25.82 -26.43
CA ARG A 14 -17.95 25.05 -25.21
C ARG A 14 -19.32 24.60 -24.67
N ARG A 15 -19.33 23.44 -24.03
CA ARG A 15 -20.51 22.77 -23.45
C ARG A 15 -21.47 23.80 -22.83
N ILE A 16 -22.68 23.91 -23.37
CA ILE A 16 -23.70 24.92 -22.99
C ILE A 16 -24.24 24.67 -21.57
N LEU A 17 -24.29 23.42 -21.14
CA LEU A 17 -24.69 23.05 -19.79
C LEU A 17 -23.51 23.17 -18.83
N PRO A 18 -23.71 23.72 -17.61
CA PRO A 18 -22.71 23.67 -16.57
C PRO A 18 -22.28 22.22 -16.35
N LYS A 19 -20.99 22.00 -16.12
CA LYS A 19 -20.48 20.66 -15.88
C LYS A 19 -21.02 20.18 -14.53
N GLU A 20 -22.00 19.29 -14.57
CA GLU A 20 -22.48 18.60 -13.37
C GLU A 20 -21.36 17.71 -12.81
N TRP A 21 -20.97 17.99 -11.57
CA TRP A 21 -20.05 17.16 -10.81
C TRP A 21 -20.87 16.30 -9.88
N TYR A 22 -21.12 15.05 -10.29
CA TYR A 22 -21.59 14.04 -9.37
C TYR A 22 -20.38 13.38 -8.71
N PHE A 23 -20.49 13.11 -7.41
CA PHE A 23 -19.50 12.32 -6.71
C PHE A 23 -19.45 10.92 -7.32
N LYS A 24 -18.26 10.51 -7.77
CA LYS A 24 -17.98 9.15 -8.21
C LYS A 24 -17.18 8.46 -7.12
N GLU A 25 -17.76 7.46 -6.47
CA GLU A 25 -17.02 6.59 -5.57
C GLU A 25 -15.93 5.83 -6.35
N LEU A 26 -14.68 6.30 -6.28
CA LEU A 26 -13.53 5.61 -6.86
C LEU A 26 -13.20 4.35 -6.06
N LEU A 27 -13.45 4.39 -4.75
CA LEU A 27 -13.45 3.24 -3.86
C LEU A 27 -14.81 3.25 -3.15
N PRO A 28 -15.48 2.09 -3.02
CA PRO A 28 -16.71 2.02 -2.23
C PRO A 28 -16.42 2.45 -0.80
N MET A 29 -17.36 3.19 -0.21
CA MET A 29 -17.32 3.60 1.21
C MET A 29 -17.65 2.43 2.16
N THR A 30 -17.01 1.28 1.93
CA THR A 30 -17.19 0.07 2.71
C THR A 30 -15.92 -0.22 3.50
N LEU A 31 -16.08 -0.76 4.70
CA LEU A 31 -14.94 -1.19 5.50
C LEU A 31 -14.15 -2.29 4.77
N GLY A 32 -12.85 -2.40 5.06
CA GLY A 32 -12.05 -3.50 4.55
C GLY A 32 -12.26 -4.75 5.39
N ASN A 33 -11.99 -5.94 4.84
CA ASN A 33 -12.08 -7.19 5.61
C ASN A 33 -10.93 -7.40 6.60
N LYS A 34 -10.34 -6.32 7.11
CA LYS A 34 -9.22 -6.34 8.05
C LYS A 34 -9.15 -5.04 8.84
N VAL A 35 -8.80 -5.16 10.11
CA VAL A 35 -8.45 -4.09 11.02
C VAL A 35 -6.93 -3.98 11.10
N SER A 36 -6.43 -2.76 10.95
CA SER A 36 -5.00 -2.48 11.12
C SER A 36 -4.61 -2.61 12.59
N ALA A 37 -3.51 -3.30 12.87
CA ALA A 37 -2.91 -3.35 14.21
C ALA A 37 -2.29 -1.99 14.54
N LYS A 38 -3.06 -1.06 15.13
CA LYS A 38 -2.58 0.31 15.41
C LYS A 38 -1.80 0.43 16.73
N SER A 39 -2.20 -0.29 17.79
CA SER A 39 -1.42 -0.42 19.03
C SER A 39 -2.11 -1.38 20.01
N GLU A 40 -1.91 -2.69 19.86
CA GLU A 40 -2.20 -3.64 20.95
C GLU A 40 -1.03 -3.59 21.92
N ARG A 41 -1.12 -2.73 22.94
CA ARG A 41 -0.06 -2.56 23.92
C ARG A 41 -0.11 -3.69 24.93
N VAL A 42 0.74 -4.70 24.75
CA VAL A 42 1.08 -5.61 25.86
C VAL A 42 1.95 -4.80 26.81
N ARG A 43 1.52 -4.64 28.07
CA ARG A 43 2.36 -4.00 29.09
C ARG A 43 3.56 -4.88 29.34
N GLU A 44 4.75 -4.39 28.98
CA GLU A 44 5.99 -5.10 29.27
C GLU A 44 6.21 -5.08 30.77
N LYS A 45 6.46 -6.26 31.37
CA LYS A 45 6.90 -6.34 32.75
C LYS A 45 8.37 -5.94 32.79
N VAL A 46 8.67 -4.91 33.57
CA VAL A 46 10.04 -4.43 33.76
C VAL A 46 10.53 -4.92 35.12
N CYS A 47 11.76 -5.42 35.17
CA CYS A 47 12.44 -5.91 36.39
C CYS A 47 12.83 -4.77 37.34
N LEU A 48 11.88 -3.92 37.72
CA LEU A 48 12.13 -2.74 38.55
C LEU A 48 12.64 -3.08 39.94
N HIS A 49 12.15 -4.17 40.53
CA HIS A 49 12.57 -4.61 41.87
C HIS A 49 14.07 -4.95 41.88
N GLU A 50 14.49 -5.87 41.01
CA GLU A 50 15.91 -6.25 40.88
C GLU A 50 16.80 -5.06 40.49
N LEU A 51 16.29 -4.18 39.62
CA LEU A 51 17.00 -2.96 39.25
C LEU A 51 17.21 -2.03 40.47
N SER A 52 16.22 -1.91 41.35
CA SER A 52 16.33 -1.07 42.54
C SER A 52 17.35 -1.60 43.55
N LEU A 53 17.42 -2.93 43.74
CA LEU A 53 18.42 -3.58 44.61
C LEU A 53 19.83 -3.43 44.04
N LEU A 54 19.99 -3.64 42.72
CA LEU A 54 21.26 -3.44 42.03
C LEU A 54 21.77 -2.00 42.17
N LEU A 55 20.91 -1.00 41.96
CA LEU A 55 21.26 0.41 42.12
C LEU A 55 21.61 0.76 43.57
N ALA A 56 20.91 0.18 44.55
CA ALA A 56 21.22 0.36 45.96
C ALA A 56 22.59 -0.24 46.33
N CYS A 57 22.99 -1.36 45.73
CA CYS A 57 24.31 -1.96 45.90
C CYS A 57 25.40 -1.08 45.27
N LEU A 58 25.23 -0.68 44.01
CA LEU A 58 26.21 0.15 43.30
C LEU A 58 26.45 1.50 43.96
N LYS A 59 25.40 2.11 44.51
CA LYS A 59 25.52 3.36 45.28
C LYS A 59 26.43 3.22 46.50
N LYS A 60 26.50 2.03 47.12
CA LYS A 60 27.36 1.75 48.28
C LYS A 60 28.80 1.43 47.88
N THR A 61 29.04 0.95 46.65
CA THR A 61 30.34 0.44 46.18
C THR A 61 30.98 1.33 45.12
N GLU A 62 30.67 2.63 45.12
CA GLU A 62 31.20 3.60 44.15
C GLU A 62 31.04 3.17 42.68
N PHE A 63 29.95 2.45 42.37
CA PHE A 63 29.60 1.95 41.04
C PHE A 63 30.50 0.84 40.46
N ASP A 64 31.29 0.16 41.29
CA ASP A 64 31.99 -1.05 40.86
C ASP A 64 31.05 -2.27 40.75
N ASN A 65 30.79 -2.70 39.52
CA ASN A 65 29.93 -3.86 39.23
C ASN A 65 30.45 -5.18 39.84
N GLN A 66 31.77 -5.30 40.07
CA GLN A 66 32.40 -6.52 40.58
C GLN A 66 31.99 -6.84 42.03
N GLN A 67 31.56 -5.83 42.80
CA GLN A 67 31.13 -6.02 44.19
C GLN A 67 29.65 -6.46 44.29
N CYS A 68 28.86 -6.26 43.24
CA CYS A 68 27.42 -6.51 43.22
C CYS A 68 27.03 -7.73 42.36
N THR A 69 27.83 -8.81 42.39
CA THR A 69 27.64 -9.98 41.51
C THR A 69 26.28 -10.68 41.68
N ALA A 70 25.79 -10.81 42.92
CA ALA A 70 24.50 -11.43 43.21
C ALA A 70 23.32 -10.63 42.61
N GLU A 71 23.32 -9.30 42.79
CA GLU A 71 22.28 -8.42 42.27
C GLU A 71 22.29 -8.35 40.74
N VAL A 72 23.49 -8.35 40.14
CA VAL A 72 23.65 -8.42 38.69
C VAL A 72 23.05 -9.72 38.13
N LYS A 73 23.32 -10.85 38.80
CA LYS A 73 22.77 -12.15 38.39
C LYS A 73 21.24 -12.16 38.49
N ASN A 74 20.67 -11.73 39.62
CA ASN A 74 19.23 -11.68 39.83
C ASN A 74 18.52 -10.79 38.78
N PHE A 75 19.09 -9.62 38.49
CA PHE A 75 18.59 -8.74 37.44
C PHE A 75 18.63 -9.41 36.06
N ASN A 76 19.75 -10.04 35.70
CA ASN A 76 19.90 -10.74 34.41
C ASN A 76 18.91 -11.92 34.29
N ASP A 77 18.73 -12.71 35.35
CA ASP A 77 17.79 -13.82 35.39
C ASP A 77 16.33 -13.34 35.27
N CYS A 78 15.97 -12.23 35.91
CA CYS A 78 14.67 -11.59 35.70
C CYS A 78 14.52 -11.11 34.24
N PHE A 79 15.53 -10.43 33.69
CA PHE A 79 15.47 -9.87 32.35
C PHE A 79 15.32 -10.95 31.26
N VAL A 80 16.05 -12.06 31.37
CA VAL A 80 15.96 -13.19 30.44
C VAL A 80 14.57 -13.83 30.52
N ARG A 81 14.05 -14.07 31.72
CA ARG A 81 12.71 -14.64 31.92
C ARG A 81 11.62 -13.75 31.33
N GLU A 82 11.65 -12.44 31.59
CA GLU A 82 10.64 -11.51 31.06
C GLU A 82 10.75 -11.32 29.55
N ARG A 83 11.96 -11.38 28.97
CA ARG A 83 12.10 -11.43 27.50
C ARG A 83 11.42 -12.67 26.92
N GLN A 84 11.62 -13.84 27.52
CA GLN A 84 11.00 -15.09 27.06
C GLN A 84 9.48 -15.05 27.21
N SER A 85 8.98 -14.58 28.36
CA SER A 85 7.53 -14.42 28.62
C SER A 85 6.89 -13.47 27.60
N MET A 86 7.55 -12.36 27.27
CA MET A 86 7.09 -11.39 26.28
C MET A 86 7.04 -11.95 24.86
N LEU A 87 8.02 -12.78 24.47
CA LEU A 87 8.01 -13.47 23.18
C LEU A 87 6.83 -14.43 23.07
N GLN A 88 6.59 -15.22 24.11
CA GLN A 88 5.45 -16.15 24.18
C GLN A 88 4.10 -15.40 24.11
N LEU A 89 3.96 -14.30 24.86
CA LEU A 89 2.77 -13.44 24.79
C LEU A 89 2.56 -12.84 23.39
N LYS A 90 3.63 -12.37 22.73
CA LYS A 90 3.57 -11.85 21.35
C LYS A 90 3.13 -12.95 20.36
N GLN A 91 3.61 -14.18 20.53
CA GLN A 91 3.19 -15.33 19.72
C GLN A 91 1.69 -15.65 19.94
N ALA A 92 1.25 -15.73 21.21
CA ALA A 92 -0.15 -16.00 21.55
C ALA A 92 -1.11 -14.92 21.02
N VAL A 93 -0.72 -13.63 21.13
CA VAL A 93 -1.51 -12.51 20.57
C VAL A 93 -1.60 -12.61 19.05
N LYS A 94 -0.53 -13.02 18.36
CA LYS A 94 -0.51 -13.21 16.90
C LYS A 94 -1.42 -14.37 16.46
N GLU A 95 -1.43 -15.47 17.19
CA GLU A 95 -2.28 -16.64 16.90
C GLU A 95 -3.77 -16.31 17.03
N GLY A 96 -4.12 -15.37 17.92
CA GLY A 96 -5.47 -14.81 18.00
C GLY A 96 -6.53 -15.87 18.23
N LEU A 97 -6.30 -16.78 19.18
CA LEU A 97 -7.29 -17.81 19.56
C LEU A 97 -8.55 -17.13 20.10
N LEU A 98 -9.72 -17.54 19.62
CA LEU A 98 -11.00 -16.97 20.05
C LEU A 98 -11.32 -17.50 21.45
N ILE A 99 -11.37 -16.60 22.44
CA ILE A 99 -11.71 -16.93 23.83
C ILE A 99 -13.23 -16.77 24.00
N PRO A 100 -13.96 -17.81 24.46
CA PRO A 100 -15.40 -17.68 24.75
C PRO A 100 -15.66 -16.57 25.78
N ASN A 101 -16.70 -15.77 25.57
CA ASN A 101 -17.15 -14.68 26.46
C ASN A 101 -16.13 -13.55 26.72
N ALA A 102 -15.05 -13.43 25.95
CA ALA A 102 -14.15 -12.28 26.07
C ALA A 102 -14.84 -10.98 25.61
N GLN A 103 -14.93 -9.99 26.50
CA GLN A 103 -15.51 -8.67 26.18
C GLN A 103 -14.62 -7.82 25.26
N ARG A 104 -13.31 -8.08 25.25
CA ARG A 104 -12.34 -7.37 24.41
C ARG A 104 -11.61 -8.38 23.54
N LEU A 105 -11.74 -8.21 22.22
CA LEU A 105 -11.06 -9.04 21.23
C LEU A 105 -9.78 -8.34 20.77
N THR A 106 -8.69 -9.09 20.64
CA THR A 106 -7.45 -8.60 20.05
C THR A 106 -7.61 -8.34 18.55
N PHE A 107 -6.76 -7.51 17.95
CA PHE A 107 -6.83 -7.27 16.49
C PHE A 107 -6.71 -8.57 15.68
N ALA A 108 -5.94 -9.55 16.17
CA ALA A 108 -5.76 -10.84 15.52
C ALA A 108 -7.07 -11.66 15.56
N GLN A 109 -7.73 -11.69 16.71
CA GLN A 109 -9.05 -12.32 16.89
C GLN A 109 -10.10 -11.65 16.00
N VAL A 110 -10.14 -10.30 15.98
CA VAL A 110 -11.06 -9.54 15.12
C VAL A 110 -10.80 -9.84 13.64
N ASN A 111 -9.54 -9.86 13.20
CA ASN A 111 -9.19 -10.20 11.81
C ASN A 111 -9.55 -11.64 11.44
N LYS A 112 -9.47 -12.58 12.39
CA LYS A 112 -9.92 -13.96 12.22
C LYS A 112 -11.44 -14.05 12.06
N LEU A 113 -12.20 -13.32 12.88
CA LEU A 113 -13.66 -13.21 12.77
C LEU A 113 -14.09 -12.56 11.45
N LEU A 114 -13.45 -11.46 11.05
CA LEU A 114 -13.74 -10.80 9.76
C LEU A 114 -13.41 -11.71 8.56
N ALA A 115 -12.35 -12.52 8.67
CA ALA A 115 -12.04 -13.51 7.64
C ALA A 115 -13.12 -14.61 7.54
N GLN A 116 -13.68 -15.04 8.67
CA GLN A 116 -14.76 -16.03 8.73
C GLN A 116 -16.10 -15.47 8.24
N TRP A 117 -16.44 -14.23 8.61
CA TRP A 117 -17.68 -13.56 8.23
C TRP A 117 -17.40 -12.22 7.52
N PRO A 118 -17.07 -12.27 6.21
CA PRO A 118 -16.88 -11.06 5.43
C PRO A 118 -18.20 -10.31 5.26
N HIS A 119 -18.20 -9.01 5.54
CA HIS A 119 -19.37 -8.17 5.31
C HIS A 119 -19.52 -7.78 3.82
N PRO A 120 -20.71 -7.35 3.37
CA PRO A 120 -20.92 -6.91 1.99
C PRO A 120 -19.95 -5.77 1.60
N GLY A 121 -19.37 -5.84 0.40
CA GLY A 121 -18.44 -4.83 -0.12
C GLY A 121 -17.02 -4.91 0.46
N ALA A 122 -16.75 -5.81 1.40
CA ALA A 122 -15.40 -6.01 1.94
C ALA A 122 -14.45 -6.44 0.82
N LYS A 123 -13.46 -5.59 0.51
CA LYS A 123 -12.44 -5.95 -0.48
C LYS A 123 -11.55 -7.04 0.11
N THR A 124 -11.62 -8.26 -0.39
CA THR A 124 -10.51 -9.21 -0.26
C THR A 124 -9.33 -8.56 -0.96
N THR A 125 -8.25 -8.26 -0.22
CA THR A 125 -7.06 -7.76 -0.89
C THR A 125 -6.61 -8.91 -1.78
N ARG A 126 -6.85 -8.86 -3.09
CA ARG A 126 -6.07 -9.66 -4.04
C ARG A 126 -4.66 -9.19 -3.76
N SER A 127 -3.90 -9.99 -3.02
CA SER A 127 -2.48 -9.74 -2.80
C SER A 127 -1.92 -9.41 -4.17
N ARG A 128 -1.17 -8.31 -4.28
CA ARG A 128 -0.42 -8.02 -5.50
C ARG A 128 0.69 -9.07 -5.57
N VAL A 129 0.34 -10.28 -5.96
CA VAL A 129 1.30 -11.34 -6.25
C VAL A 129 1.96 -10.94 -7.55
N ARG A 130 3.29 -10.91 -7.54
CA ARG A 130 4.08 -10.71 -8.76
C ARG A 130 3.69 -11.83 -9.73
N PRO A 131 3.38 -11.55 -11.00
CA PRO A 131 3.00 -12.60 -11.94
C PRO A 131 4.09 -13.69 -12.00
N PRO A 132 3.72 -14.98 -12.13
CA PRO A 132 4.69 -16.09 -12.07
C PRO A 132 5.86 -15.97 -13.06
N TRP A 133 5.66 -15.27 -14.17
CA TRP A 133 6.67 -15.05 -15.21
C TRP A 133 7.65 -13.89 -14.96
N MET A 134 7.60 -13.23 -13.79
CA MET A 134 8.39 -12.02 -13.52
C MET A 134 9.31 -12.22 -12.31
N SER A 135 10.60 -11.92 -12.43
CA SER A 135 11.69 -12.64 -11.73
C SER A 135 12.15 -12.29 -10.30
N TYR A 136 11.47 -11.60 -9.39
CA TYR A 136 12.08 -10.94 -8.18
C TYR A 136 13.26 -9.97 -8.45
N ALA A 137 14.30 -10.34 -9.20
CA ALA A 137 15.46 -9.53 -9.57
C ALA A 137 15.12 -8.39 -10.54
N ASP A 138 14.08 -8.51 -11.39
CA ASP A 138 13.70 -7.36 -12.23
C ASP A 138 13.15 -6.24 -11.35
N PRO A 139 13.63 -4.99 -11.48
CA PRO A 139 13.03 -3.86 -10.80
C PRO A 139 11.58 -3.68 -11.27
N MET A 140 10.65 -3.47 -10.35
CA MET A 140 9.28 -3.10 -10.71
C MET A 140 9.33 -1.80 -11.52
N ALA A 141 8.94 -1.86 -12.80
CA ALA A 141 8.87 -0.68 -13.63
C ALA A 141 7.96 0.36 -12.96
N SER A 142 8.47 1.58 -12.76
CA SER A 142 7.71 2.67 -12.14
C SER A 142 6.38 2.91 -12.85
N HIS A 143 5.31 3.06 -12.07
CA HIS A 143 4.02 3.48 -12.59
C HIS A 143 4.16 4.87 -13.22
N LYS A 144 4.05 4.93 -14.56
CA LYS A 144 4.11 6.21 -15.29
C LYS A 144 3.01 7.15 -14.81
N THR A 145 3.35 8.43 -14.65
CA THR A 145 2.36 9.48 -14.31
C THR A 145 1.26 9.57 -15.37
N PHE A 146 0.08 10.06 -15.00
CA PHE A 146 -1.05 10.19 -15.92
C PHE A 146 -0.71 11.05 -17.15
N ARG A 147 0.02 12.15 -16.97
CA ARG A 147 0.52 13.01 -18.06
C ARG A 147 1.39 12.23 -19.05
N ILE A 148 2.32 11.41 -18.55
CA ILE A 148 3.16 10.56 -19.40
C ILE A 148 2.29 9.55 -20.15
N LYS A 149 1.35 8.88 -19.46
CA LYS A 149 0.42 7.93 -20.09
C LYS A 149 -0.39 8.57 -21.22
N GLN A 150 -0.90 9.79 -21.03
CA GLN A 150 -1.60 10.54 -22.08
C GLN A 150 -0.71 10.85 -23.28
N LYS A 151 0.53 11.32 -23.06
CA LYS A 151 1.50 11.56 -24.14
C LYS A 151 1.81 10.27 -24.90
N LEU A 152 2.04 9.16 -24.21
CA LEU A 152 2.28 7.85 -24.82
C LEU A 152 1.07 7.36 -25.63
N ALA A 153 -0.14 7.46 -25.08
CA ALA A 153 -1.38 7.10 -25.79
C ALA A 153 -1.59 7.95 -27.05
N LYS A 154 -1.31 9.26 -26.98
CA LYS A 154 -1.32 10.13 -28.16
C LYS A 154 -0.29 9.67 -29.21
N CYS A 155 0.94 9.35 -28.79
CA CYS A 155 1.96 8.84 -29.71
C CYS A 155 1.59 7.47 -30.30
N MET A 156 0.95 6.58 -29.55
CA MET A 156 0.44 5.31 -30.04
C MET A 156 -0.64 5.50 -31.12
N ARG A 157 -1.54 6.46 -30.95
CA ARG A 157 -2.52 6.83 -32.00
C ARG A 157 -1.86 7.43 -33.23
N VAL A 158 -0.79 8.21 -33.05
CA VAL A 158 -0.03 8.80 -34.16
C VAL A 158 0.79 7.73 -34.91
N ASN A 159 1.22 6.67 -34.25
CA ASN A 159 1.96 5.56 -34.86
C ASN A 159 1.18 4.73 -35.90
N ARG A 160 -0.08 5.06 -36.19
CA ARG A 160 -0.88 4.38 -37.21
C ARG A 160 -0.26 4.54 -38.61
N PRO A 161 -0.35 3.50 -39.46
CA PRO A 161 0.09 3.58 -40.85
C PRO A 161 -0.75 4.58 -41.64
N VAL A 162 -0.17 5.09 -42.72
CA VAL A 162 -0.86 5.98 -43.66
C VAL A 162 -1.96 5.18 -44.38
N PRO A 163 -3.20 5.70 -44.50
CA PRO A 163 -4.29 5.00 -45.18
C PRO A 163 -3.94 4.63 -46.62
N GLN A 164 -4.45 3.48 -47.08
CA GLN A 164 -4.10 2.92 -48.40
C GLN A 164 -4.43 3.87 -49.56
N TRP A 165 -5.60 4.48 -49.56
CA TRP A 165 -6.00 5.43 -50.62
C TRP A 165 -5.04 6.61 -50.75
N TYR A 166 -4.43 7.06 -49.65
CA TYR A 166 -3.45 8.15 -49.69
C TYR A 166 -2.13 7.70 -50.31
N ARG A 167 -1.75 6.42 -50.12
CA ARG A 167 -0.60 5.81 -50.79
C ARG A 167 -0.82 5.61 -52.29
N MET A 168 -2.09 5.49 -52.72
CA MET A 168 -2.46 5.28 -54.13
C MET A 168 -2.61 6.59 -54.93
N LYS A 169 -2.55 7.77 -54.28
CA LYS A 169 -2.64 9.06 -54.98
C LYS A 169 -1.40 9.30 -55.88
N THR A 170 -1.63 9.68 -57.13
CA THR A 170 -0.58 10.02 -58.10
C THR A 170 0.26 11.20 -57.61
N GLY A 171 1.58 11.14 -57.80
CA GLY A 171 2.52 12.19 -57.38
C GLY A 171 2.92 12.18 -55.90
N ASN A 172 2.36 11.30 -55.05
CA ASN A 172 2.74 11.21 -53.64
C ASN A 172 3.99 10.33 -53.40
N ARG A 173 5.03 10.89 -52.77
CA ARG A 173 6.24 10.15 -52.33
C ARG A 173 6.20 9.67 -50.87
N ILE A 174 5.24 10.13 -50.07
CA ILE A 174 5.16 9.85 -48.63
C ILE A 174 4.61 8.43 -48.39
N ARG A 175 5.47 7.49 -47.94
CA ARG A 175 5.12 6.08 -47.67
C ARG A 175 4.77 5.79 -46.21
N TYR A 176 5.23 6.62 -45.27
CA TYR A 176 5.08 6.42 -43.83
C TYR A 176 4.68 7.72 -43.12
N ASN A 177 4.11 7.58 -41.91
CA ASN A 177 3.81 8.74 -41.08
C ASN A 177 5.10 9.28 -40.45
N ALA A 178 5.54 10.48 -40.86
CA ALA A 178 6.74 11.14 -40.34
C ALA A 178 6.70 11.38 -38.81
N LYS A 179 5.50 11.51 -38.22
CA LYS A 179 5.31 11.74 -36.79
C LYS A 179 5.38 10.46 -35.95
N ARG A 180 5.60 9.29 -36.56
CA ARG A 180 5.69 8.01 -35.86
C ARG A 180 6.92 7.96 -34.93
N ARG A 181 6.76 7.37 -33.74
CA ARG A 181 7.86 6.94 -32.88
C ARG A 181 8.44 5.61 -33.39
N HIS A 182 9.76 5.57 -33.52
CA HIS A 182 10.49 4.35 -33.88
C HIS A 182 10.62 3.42 -32.67
N TRP A 183 10.46 2.11 -32.87
CA TRP A 183 10.46 1.11 -31.80
C TRP A 183 11.84 0.92 -31.14
N ARG A 184 12.95 1.12 -31.88
CA ARG A 184 14.31 1.06 -31.30
C ARG A 184 14.70 2.31 -30.49
N ARG A 185 13.89 3.38 -30.50
CA ARG A 185 14.26 4.61 -29.78
C ARG A 185 14.03 4.43 -28.28
N THR A 186 15.11 4.46 -27.49
CA THR A 186 15.08 4.35 -26.02
C THR A 186 14.62 5.64 -25.34
N LYS A 187 15.08 6.81 -25.84
CA LYS A 187 14.70 8.13 -25.27
C LYS A 187 13.30 8.56 -25.72
N LEU A 188 12.35 8.55 -24.78
CA LEU A 188 11.02 9.07 -25.00
C LEU A 188 11.08 10.61 -24.89
N LYS A 189 10.87 11.33 -26.00
CA LYS A 189 10.66 12.79 -25.99
C LYS A 189 9.32 13.09 -25.31
N LEU A 190 9.31 13.07 -23.97
CA LEU A 190 8.14 13.28 -23.10
C LEU A 190 8.10 14.69 -22.57
#